data_AF-A0A1F5HG04-F1
#
_entry.id   AF-A0A1F5HG04-F1
#
_cell.length_a   1.000
_cell.length_b   1.000
_cell.length_c   1.000
_cell.angle_alpha   90.00
_cell.angle_beta   90.00
_cell.angle_gamma   90.00
#
_symmetry.space_group_name_H-M   'P 1'
#
loop_
_entity.id
_entity.type
_entity.pdbx_description
1 polymer ?
#
loop_
_entity_poly.entity_id
_entity_poly.type
_entity_poly.pdbx_seq_one_letter_code
_entity_poly.pdbx_strand_id
1 'polypeptide(L)' 'MKKVTRKTISDSDIRNLVIARLRVFSTGKKISIGADREYSKEELIQGVTENNEIGKKIVEIQLKYLKSLKKGILLPDE' A
#
# COMPACT_ATOMS: atom_id res chain seq x y z
N MET A 1 -24.67 25.63 -5.22
CA MET A 1 -23.43 24.83 -5.09
C MET A 1 -23.73 23.63 -4.19
N LYS A 2 -23.64 22.39 -4.70
CA LYS A 2 -23.85 21.19 -3.87
C LYS A 2 -22.66 21.03 -2.91
N LYS A 3 -22.91 21.02 -1.60
CA LYS A 3 -21.88 20.71 -0.59
C LYS A 3 -21.41 19.28 -0.84
N VAL A 4 -20.16 19.10 -1.25
CA VAL A 4 -19.53 17.77 -1.33
C VAL A 4 -19.34 17.30 0.09
N THR A 5 -20.17 16.36 0.54
CA THR A 5 -20.02 15.71 1.84
C THR A 5 -18.71 14.93 1.82
N ARG A 6 -17.71 15.33 2.61
CA ARG A 6 -16.47 14.55 2.77
C ARG A 6 -16.84 13.24 3.44
N LYS A 7 -16.79 12.13 2.69
CA LYS A 7 -16.81 10.79 3.27
C LYS A 7 -15.54 10.61 4.09
N THR A 8 -15.68 10.21 5.36
CA THR A 8 -14.53 9.80 6.18
C THR A 8 -13.94 8.52 5.59
N ILE A 9 -12.63 8.53 5.32
CA ILE A 9 -11.93 7.35 4.81
C ILE A 9 -11.70 6.38 5.99
N SER A 10 -12.17 5.15 5.85
CA SER A 10 -11.96 4.10 6.84
C SER A 10 -10.63 3.37 6.61
N ASP A 11 -10.17 2.62 7.62
CA ASP A 11 -8.98 1.78 7.49
C ASP A 11 -9.14 0.71 6.38
N SER A 12 -10.34 0.14 6.23
CA SER A 12 -10.61 -0.82 5.16
C SER A 12 -10.54 -0.19 3.77
N ASP A 13 -10.96 1.08 3.61
CA ASP A 13 -10.80 1.81 2.34
C ASP A 13 -9.31 1.94 1.97
N ILE A 14 -8.45 2.23 2.95
CA ILE A 14 -7.00 2.31 2.77
C ILE A 14 -6.42 0.95 2.39
N ARG A 15 -6.76 -0.11 3.11
CA ARG A 15 -6.27 -1.47 2.81
C ARG A 15 -6.74 -1.94 1.42
N ASN A 16 -7.99 -1.66 1.04
CA ASN A 16 -8.52 -2.00 -0.28
C ASN A 16 -7.78 -1.27 -1.40
N LEU A 17 -7.43 0.01 -1.21
CA LEU A 17 -6.59 0.76 -2.15
C LEU A 17 -5.22 0.09 -2.32
N VAL A 18 -4.57 -0.30 -1.22
CA VAL A 18 -3.27 -0.97 -1.25
C VAL A 18 -3.35 -2.32 -1.95
N ILE A 19 -4.38 -3.14 -1.66
CA ILE A 19 -4.61 -4.41 -2.35
C ILE A 19 -4.80 -4.20 -3.86
N ALA A 20 -5.60 -3.22 -4.27
CA ALA A 20 -5.80 -2.91 -5.69
C ALA A 20 -4.49 -2.58 -6.40
N ARG A 21 -3.58 -1.85 -5.73
CA ARG A 21 -2.25 -1.53 -6.25
C ARG A 21 -1.32 -2.74 -6.32
N LEU A 22 -1.34 -3.62 -5.31
CA LEU A 22 -0.55 -4.85 -5.34
C LEU A 22 -0.99 -5.79 -6.48
N ARG A 23 -2.29 -5.81 -6.81
CA ARG A 23 -2.82 -6.66 -7.89
C ARG A 23 -2.25 -6.32 -9.27
N VAL A 24 -1.87 -5.06 -9.51
CA VAL A 24 -1.29 -4.65 -10.82
C VAL A 24 0.18 -5.04 -10.96
N PHE A 25 0.83 -5.53 -9.91
CA PHE A 25 2.20 -6.03 -10.02
C PHE A 25 2.25 -7.31 -10.84
N SER A 26 3.30 -7.47 -11.65
CA SER A 26 3.51 -8.65 -12.46
C SER A 26 3.60 -9.90 -11.59
N THR A 27 2.96 -10.98 -12.01
CA THR A 27 3.08 -12.29 -11.38
C THR A 27 4.53 -12.80 -11.44
N GLY A 28 4.94 -13.59 -10.45
CA GLY A 28 6.25 -14.25 -10.43
C GLY A 28 7.44 -13.33 -10.07
N LYS A 29 7.19 -12.04 -9.83
CA LYS A 29 8.19 -11.15 -9.21
C LYS A 29 8.04 -11.18 -7.70
N LYS A 30 9.18 -11.11 -7.01
CA LYS A 30 9.24 -10.94 -5.57
C LYS A 30 9.70 -9.54 -5.22
N ILE A 31 9.24 -9.05 -4.08
CA ILE A 31 9.54 -7.73 -3.55
C ILE A 31 10.25 -7.93 -2.23
N SER A 32 11.47 -7.39 -2.14
CA SER A 32 12.17 -7.31 -0.86
C SER A 32 11.54 -6.22 -0.01
N ILE A 33 11.16 -6.56 1.22
CA ILE A 33 10.67 -5.60 2.21
C ILE A 33 11.52 -5.74 3.46
N GLY A 34 12.31 -4.70 3.77
CA GLY A 34 13.29 -4.75 4.85
C GLY A 34 14.51 -5.59 4.45
N ALA A 35 15.22 -6.12 5.46
CA ALA A 35 16.48 -6.83 5.26
C ALA A 35 16.30 -8.36 5.10
N ASP A 36 15.20 -8.94 5.59
CA ASP A 36 15.20 -10.36 5.96
C ASP A 36 14.47 -11.28 4.98
N ARG A 37 13.56 -10.74 4.13
CA ARG A 37 12.72 -11.60 3.29
C ARG A 37 12.17 -10.91 2.04
N GLU A 38 12.05 -11.72 1.00
CA GLU A 38 11.32 -11.42 -0.22
C GLU A 38 9.87 -11.96 -0.17
N TYR A 39 8.93 -11.17 -0.67
CA TYR A 39 7.51 -11.50 -0.68
C TYR A 39 6.95 -11.46 -2.11
N SER A 40 6.14 -12.46 -2.45
CA SER A 40 5.26 -12.40 -3.62
C SER A 40 4.14 -11.37 -3.40
N LYS A 41 3.51 -10.92 -4.50
CA LYS A 41 2.36 -10.01 -4.38
C LYS A 41 1.18 -10.67 -3.67
N GLU A 42 1.02 -11.99 -3.80
CA GLU A 42 -0.01 -12.77 -3.12
C GLU A 42 0.19 -12.75 -1.60
N GLU A 43 1.43 -12.97 -1.13
CA GLU A 43 1.77 -12.89 0.31
C GLU A 43 1.53 -11.48 0.86
N LEU A 44 1.86 -10.45 0.10
CA LEU A 44 1.61 -9.06 0.51
C LEU A 44 0.11 -8.75 0.59
N ILE A 45 -0.68 -9.20 -0.40
CA ILE A 45 -2.15 -9.03 -0.39
C ILE A 45 -2.75 -9.74 0.81
N GLN A 46 -2.30 -10.97 1.10
CA GLN A 46 -2.76 -11.72 2.25
C GLN A 46 -2.39 -11.01 3.56
N GLY A 47 -1.16 -10.51 3.68
CA GLY A 47 -0.75 -9.77 4.87
C GLY A 47 -1.58 -8.51 5.11
N VAL A 48 -1.90 -7.75 4.05
CA VAL A 48 -2.79 -6.58 4.15
C VAL A 48 -4.21 -6.98 4.55
N THR A 49 -4.70 -8.12 4.05
CA THR A 49 -6.03 -8.65 4.37
C THR A 49 -6.13 -9.07 5.84
N GLU A 50 -5.11 -9.76 6.34
CA GLU A 50 -4.99 -10.23 7.72
C GLU A 50 -4.57 -9.13 8.71
N ASN A 51 -4.16 -7.95 8.19
CA ASN A 51 -3.62 -6.84 8.98
C ASN A 51 -2.44 -7.27 9.89
N ASN A 52 -1.58 -8.14 9.37
CA ASN A 52 -0.39 -8.60 10.07
C ASN A 52 0.77 -7.59 9.92
N GLU A 53 1.94 -7.87 10.52
CA GLU A 53 3.07 -6.93 10.54
C GLU A 53 3.54 -6.54 9.14
N ILE A 54 3.71 -7.51 8.23
CA ILE A 54 4.13 -7.22 6.86
C ILE A 54 3.05 -6.46 6.09
N GLY A 55 1.78 -6.78 6.32
CA GLY A 55 0.63 -6.06 5.76
C GLY A 55 0.59 -4.59 6.18
N LYS A 56 0.77 -4.31 7.47
CA LYS A 56 0.87 -2.94 8.00
C LYS A 56 2.05 -2.21 7.37
N LYS A 57 3.21 -2.88 7.24
CA LYS A 57 4.40 -2.26 6.68
C LYS A 57 4.23 -1.88 5.21
N ILE A 58 3.67 -2.75 4.38
CA ILE A 58 3.45 -2.43 2.97
C ILE A 58 2.37 -1.36 2.79
N VAL A 59 1.36 -1.30 3.66
CA VAL A 59 0.38 -0.20 3.68
C VAL A 59 1.08 1.14 3.95
N GLU A 60 1.94 1.19 4.96
CA GLU A 60 2.74 2.38 5.29
C GLU A 60 3.58 2.83 4.09
N ILE A 61 4.33 1.92 3.48
CA ILE A 61 5.19 2.20 2.32
C ILE A 61 4.38 2.74 1.13
N GLN A 62 3.27 2.08 0.78
CA GLN A 62 2.43 2.50 -0.35
C GLN A 62 1.80 3.88 -0.10
N LEU A 63 1.37 4.17 1.13
CA LEU A 63 0.86 5.50 1.47
C LEU A 63 1.95 6.57 1.48
N LYS A 64 3.15 6.25 1.97
CA LYS A 64 4.32 7.15 1.92
C LYS A 64 4.63 7.50 0.47
N TYR A 65 4.70 6.49 -0.41
CA TYR A 65 4.88 6.67 -1.85
C TYR A 65 3.82 7.60 -2.46
N LEU A 66 2.53 7.37 -2.22
CA LEU A 66 1.45 8.23 -2.75
C LEU A 66 1.53 9.67 -2.24
N LYS A 67 1.89 9.86 -0.96
CA LYS A 67 2.08 11.19 -0.36
C LYS A 67 3.29 11.91 -0.97
N SER A 68 4.38 11.19 -1.26
CA SER A 68 5.55 11.74 -1.95
C SER A 68 5.23 12.11 -3.38
N LEU A 69 4.54 11.24 -4.12
CA LEU A 69 4.09 11.54 -5.49
C LEU A 69 3.24 12.81 -5.54
N LYS A 70 2.32 12.99 -4.58
CA LYS A 70 1.54 14.23 -4.47
C LYS A 70 2.42 15.48 -4.34
N LYS A 71 3.59 15.37 -3.71
CA LYS A 71 4.56 16.46 -3.54
C LYS A 71 5.52 16.58 -4.73
N GLY A 72 5.37 15.77 -5.77
CA GLY A 72 6.31 15.71 -6.90
C GLY A 72 7.61 14.97 -6.58
N ILE A 73 7.66 14.20 -5.49
CA ILE A 73 8.83 13.43 -5.05
C ILE A 73 8.61 11.96 -5.43
N LEU A 74 9.46 11.41 -6.29
CA LEU A 74 9.36 10.02 -6.76
C LEU A 74 9.87 8.99 -5.75
N LEU A 75 10.91 9.34 -4.99
CA LEU A 75 11.50 8.50 -3.95
C LEU A 75 11.41 9.26 -2.62
N PRO A 76 10.55 8.86 -1.68
CA PRO A 76 10.56 9.42 -0.34
C PRO A 76 11.93 9.22 0.31
N ASP A 77 12.45 10.24 1.00
CA ASP A 77 13.60 10.07 1.90
C ASP A 77 13.27 8.97 2.93
N GLU A 78 14.25 8.12 3.26
CA GLU A 78 14.11 6.90 4.09
C GLU A 78 13.44 7.16 5.45
#